data_AF-A0A838JC37-F1
#
_entry.id   AF-A0A838JC37-F1
#
_cell.length_a   1.000
_cell.length_b   1.000
_cell.length_c   1.000
_cell.angle_alpha   90.00
_cell.angle_beta   90.00
_cell.angle_gamma   90.00
#
_symmetry.space_group_name_H-M   'P 1'
#
loop_
_entity.id
_entity.type
_entity.pdbx_description
1 polymer ?
#
loop_
_entity_poly.entity_id
_entity_poly.type
_entity_poly.pdbx_seq_one_letter_code
_entity_poly.pdbx_strand_id
1 'polypeptide(L)'
;MTIYTYRTRPETLLVLAWCSTLDLRALLEKDQQEHSWKYPHLQYRQDWRPAFPADLLHKPLAEAFSCFRNDPYGPALRSLVDYRLLFVDIEHVAHTLSLKDLADPSHGLFYSDDPFDHYTIEKQLEKGPANETDAFWQAISQSVELQNRLHRLSETWQNRVCQGARALQTFFLSYLCLARPYQNAPFFVRELLLMSLERVNWHAIAANLLLVEPPPCTCARLKKDDSAVQVVLFKELLRTFGDELRQVSERLPDPSRGTALRLSDSCERASIAPEASR
;
A
#
# COMPACT_ATOMS: atom_id res chain seq x y z
N MET A 1 -23.99 -31.40 -11.33
CA MET A 1 -22.62 -31.22 -10.84
C MET A 1 -22.05 -30.01 -11.57
N THR A 2 -22.28 -28.82 -11.04
CA THR A 2 -21.84 -27.55 -11.63
C THR A 2 -20.36 -27.40 -11.34
N ILE A 3 -19.53 -27.51 -12.37
CA ILE A 3 -18.12 -27.13 -12.29
C ILE A 3 -18.13 -25.60 -12.16
N TYR A 4 -18.09 -25.11 -10.92
CA TYR A 4 -17.76 -23.72 -10.66
C TYR A 4 -16.32 -23.50 -11.13
N THR A 5 -16.16 -23.01 -12.35
CA THR A 5 -14.90 -22.38 -12.76
C THR A 5 -14.79 -21.08 -11.96
N TYR A 6 -14.31 -21.17 -10.73
CA TYR A 6 -13.90 -20.00 -9.96
C TYR A 6 -12.74 -19.36 -10.72
N ARG A 7 -13.00 -18.29 -11.48
CA ARG A 7 -11.96 -17.31 -11.79
C ARG A 7 -11.67 -16.56 -10.49
N THR A 8 -11.02 -17.22 -9.53
CA THR A 8 -10.61 -16.58 -8.28
C THR A 8 -9.64 -15.46 -8.64
N ARG A 9 -9.94 -14.25 -8.20
CA ARG A 9 -9.11 -13.08 -8.48
C ARG A 9 -7.74 -13.27 -7.81
N PRO A 10 -6.63 -12.85 -8.43
CA PRO A 10 -5.30 -12.95 -7.83
C PRO A 10 -5.23 -12.33 -6.43
N GLU A 11 -5.92 -11.21 -6.23
CA GLU A 11 -6.03 -10.52 -4.93
C GLU A 11 -6.61 -11.45 -3.85
N THR A 12 -7.61 -12.25 -4.19
CA THR A 12 -8.24 -13.20 -3.27
C THR A 12 -7.30 -14.35 -2.91
N LEU A 13 -6.56 -14.87 -3.88
CA LEU A 13 -5.57 -15.93 -3.65
C LEU A 13 -4.42 -15.44 -2.78
N LEU A 14 -3.95 -14.21 -2.96
CA LEU A 14 -2.91 -13.60 -2.15
C LEU A 14 -3.34 -13.43 -0.69
N VAL A 15 -4.56 -12.93 -0.46
CA VAL A 15 -5.12 -12.80 0.89
C VAL A 15 -5.32 -14.17 1.52
N LEU A 16 -5.85 -15.16 0.80
CA LEU A 16 -5.99 -16.53 1.28
C LEU A 16 -4.66 -17.16 1.69
N ALA A 17 -3.64 -17.03 0.83
CA ALA A 17 -2.32 -17.53 1.12
C ALA A 17 -1.74 -16.86 2.37
N TRP A 18 -1.98 -15.56 2.57
CA TRP A 18 -1.55 -14.87 3.79
C TRP A 18 -2.31 -15.35 5.01
N CYS A 19 -3.63 -15.45 4.93
CA CYS A 19 -4.47 -16.01 6.00
C CYS A 19 -4.03 -17.42 6.42
N SER A 20 -3.52 -18.25 5.49
CA SER A 20 -2.98 -19.58 5.82
C SER A 20 -1.73 -19.55 6.71
N THR A 21 -1.06 -18.40 6.83
CA THR A 21 0.10 -18.19 7.72
C THR A 21 -0.30 -17.74 9.13
N LEU A 22 -1.58 -17.48 9.36
CA LEU A 22 -2.12 -17.02 10.64
C LEU A 22 -2.81 -18.18 11.38
N ASP A 23 -2.69 -18.20 12.71
CA ASP A 23 -3.53 -19.07 13.54
C ASP A 23 -4.90 -18.40 13.75
N LEU A 24 -5.73 -18.45 12.70
CA LEU A 24 -7.05 -17.80 12.70
C LEU A 24 -7.99 -18.39 13.75
N ARG A 25 -7.82 -19.67 14.11
CA ARG A 25 -8.62 -20.30 15.17
C ARG A 25 -8.26 -19.70 16.51
N ALA A 26 -6.97 -19.62 16.86
CA ALA A 26 -6.55 -18.99 18.11
C ALA A 26 -6.94 -17.51 18.18
N LEU A 27 -6.86 -16.79 17.05
CA LEU A 27 -7.32 -15.40 16.98
C LEU A 27 -8.83 -15.27 17.24
N LEU A 28 -9.64 -16.18 16.69
CA LEU A 28 -11.10 -16.17 16.88
C LEU A 28 -11.49 -16.55 18.31
N GLU A 29 -10.86 -17.59 18.87
CA GLU A 29 -11.08 -18.00 20.26
C GLU A 29 -10.71 -16.89 21.24
N LYS A 30 -9.60 -16.18 20.99
CA LYS A 30 -9.18 -15.03 21.78
C LYS A 30 -10.17 -13.86 21.66
N ASP A 31 -10.62 -13.52 20.45
CA ASP A 31 -11.59 -12.44 20.25
C ASP A 31 -12.95 -12.78 20.91
N GLN A 32 -13.38 -14.04 20.87
CA GLN A 32 -14.58 -14.52 21.58
C GLN A 32 -14.47 -14.38 23.10
N GLN A 33 -13.28 -14.60 23.66
CA GLN A 33 -13.03 -14.40 25.10
C GLN A 33 -12.98 -12.92 25.48
N GLU A 34 -12.27 -12.09 24.70
CA GLU A 34 -12.07 -10.66 24.97
C GLU A 34 -13.34 -9.83 24.70
N HIS A 35 -14.16 -10.26 23.74
CA HIS A 35 -15.31 -9.52 23.24
C HIS A 35 -16.56 -10.39 23.17
N SER A 36 -16.88 -11.10 24.26
CA SER A 36 -18.05 -12.01 24.34
C SER A 36 -19.40 -11.37 23.96
N TRP A 37 -19.53 -10.05 24.12
CA TRP A 37 -20.70 -9.27 23.69
C TRP A 37 -20.89 -9.20 22.17
N LYS A 38 -19.82 -9.40 21.37
CA LYS A 38 -19.89 -9.52 19.89
C LYS A 38 -20.44 -10.88 19.46
N TYR A 39 -20.38 -11.87 20.33
CA TYR A 39 -20.78 -13.26 20.09
C TYR A 39 -21.88 -13.69 21.08
N PRO A 40 -23.03 -13.01 21.10
CA PRO A 40 -24.10 -13.36 22.03
C PRO A 40 -24.48 -14.83 21.86
N HIS A 41 -24.52 -15.57 22.97
CA HIS A 41 -25.03 -16.93 22.99
C HIS A 41 -26.45 -16.97 22.41
N LEU A 42 -26.59 -17.44 21.17
CA LEU A 42 -27.70 -18.19 20.58
C LEU A 42 -29.07 -18.12 21.31
N GLN A 43 -29.62 -16.94 21.59
CA GLN A 43 -30.89 -16.88 22.34
C GLN A 43 -32.05 -16.17 21.67
N TYR A 44 -31.90 -15.48 20.52
CA TYR A 44 -33.09 -14.82 19.95
C TYR A 44 -33.29 -14.82 18.43
N ARG A 45 -32.40 -15.37 17.61
CA ARG A 45 -32.66 -15.62 16.18
C ARG A 45 -31.95 -16.88 15.73
N GLN A 46 -32.69 -17.85 15.22
CA GLN A 46 -32.17 -19.15 14.78
C GLN A 46 -31.19 -19.08 13.59
N ASP A 47 -31.04 -17.90 12.96
CA ASP A 47 -30.23 -17.71 11.75
C ASP A 47 -29.16 -16.61 11.88
N TRP A 48 -28.95 -16.03 13.07
CA TRP A 48 -27.95 -14.98 13.23
C TRP A 48 -26.54 -15.59 13.36
N ARG A 49 -25.73 -15.42 12.32
CA ARG A 49 -24.29 -15.71 12.33
C ARG A 49 -23.55 -14.39 12.51
N PRO A 50 -22.47 -14.34 13.32
CA PRO A 50 -21.65 -13.14 13.38
C PRO A 50 -21.08 -12.86 11.98
N ALA A 51 -20.98 -11.61 11.56
CA ALA A 51 -20.26 -11.26 10.33
C ALA A 51 -18.84 -11.85 10.40
N PHE A 52 -18.25 -12.28 9.27
CA PHE A 52 -16.81 -12.55 9.22
C PHE A 52 -16.14 -11.37 9.90
N PRO A 53 -15.45 -11.53 11.05
CA PRO A 53 -15.16 -10.36 11.83
C PRO A 53 -14.10 -9.61 11.06
N ALA A 54 -14.49 -8.47 10.47
CA ALA A 54 -13.54 -7.51 9.95
C ALA A 54 -12.45 -7.25 11.03
N ASP A 55 -12.87 -7.30 12.30
CA ASP A 55 -12.05 -7.29 13.52
C ASP A 55 -11.04 -8.43 13.68
N LEU A 56 -11.35 -9.66 13.23
CA LEU A 56 -10.47 -10.84 13.36
C LEU A 56 -9.19 -10.62 12.55
N LEU A 57 -9.34 -10.06 11.35
CA LEU A 57 -8.22 -9.68 10.51
C LEU A 57 -7.78 -8.23 10.75
N HIS A 58 -8.52 -7.41 11.49
CA HIS A 58 -8.16 -6.00 11.73
C HIS A 58 -6.80 -5.84 12.39
N LYS A 59 -6.51 -6.57 13.49
CA LYS A 59 -5.19 -6.52 14.15
C LYS A 59 -4.08 -7.04 13.21
N PRO A 60 -4.17 -8.25 12.61
CA PRO A 60 -3.19 -8.72 11.63
C PRO A 60 -2.99 -7.80 10.41
N LEU A 61 -4.05 -7.19 9.88
CA LEU A 61 -3.99 -6.25 8.76
C LEU A 61 -3.36 -4.92 9.18
N ALA A 62 -3.71 -4.39 10.35
CA ALA A 62 -3.10 -3.17 10.87
C ALA A 62 -1.60 -3.35 11.12
N GLU A 63 -1.18 -4.54 11.57
CA GLU A 63 0.23 -4.94 11.67
C GLU A 63 0.87 -5.07 10.28
N ALA A 64 0.20 -5.75 9.34
CA ALA A 64 0.67 -5.86 7.95
C ALA A 64 0.88 -4.50 7.29
N PHE A 65 0.04 -3.51 7.60
CA PHE A 65 0.08 -2.16 7.03
C PHE A 65 0.92 -1.19 7.86
N SER A 66 1.55 -1.67 8.94
CA SER A 66 2.46 -0.84 9.74
C SER A 66 3.66 -0.33 8.92
N CYS A 67 4.02 -1.03 7.83
CA CYS A 67 5.09 -0.64 6.91
C CYS A 67 4.86 0.72 6.24
N PHE A 68 3.61 1.20 6.13
CA PHE A 68 3.30 2.51 5.55
C PHE A 68 3.37 3.66 6.56
N ARG A 69 3.49 3.36 7.86
CA ARG A 69 3.47 4.40 8.91
C ARG A 69 4.79 5.18 8.91
N ASN A 70 4.69 6.50 8.95
CA ASN A 70 5.82 7.44 8.92
C ASN A 70 6.70 7.34 7.67
N ASP A 71 6.21 6.66 6.63
CA ASP A 71 6.86 6.60 5.33
C ASP A 71 6.40 7.79 4.47
N PRO A 72 7.31 8.54 3.84
CA PRO A 72 6.96 9.74 3.07
C PRO A 72 6.09 9.44 1.84
N TYR A 73 6.18 8.22 1.30
CA TYR A 73 5.39 7.72 0.18
C TYR A 73 4.28 6.76 0.62
N GLY A 74 4.26 6.41 1.90
CA GLY A 74 3.32 5.51 2.55
C GLY A 74 1.87 5.80 2.23
N PRO A 75 1.38 7.07 2.26
CA PRO A 75 0.00 7.37 1.89
C PRO A 75 -0.39 6.91 0.49
N ALA A 76 0.46 7.14 -0.52
CA ALA A 76 0.17 6.74 -1.89
C ALA A 76 0.26 5.21 -2.08
N LEU A 77 1.27 4.59 -1.48
CA LEU A 77 1.44 3.13 -1.55
C LEU A 77 0.32 2.39 -0.80
N ARG A 78 -0.07 2.89 0.37
CA ARG A 78 -1.21 2.35 1.11
C ARG A 78 -2.51 2.45 0.32
N SER A 79 -2.78 3.60 -0.31
CA SER A 79 -3.99 3.77 -1.13
C SER A 79 -4.08 2.76 -2.28
N LEU A 80 -2.94 2.40 -2.89
CA LEU A 80 -2.90 1.34 -3.90
C LEU A 80 -3.27 -0.04 -3.35
N VAL A 81 -2.84 -0.37 -2.13
CA VAL A 81 -3.20 -1.63 -1.47
C VAL A 81 -4.67 -1.61 -1.08
N ASP A 82 -5.14 -0.54 -0.44
CA ASP A 82 -6.53 -0.36 -0.04
C ASP A 82 -7.47 -0.51 -1.25
N TYR A 83 -7.13 0.09 -2.40
CA TYR A 83 -7.88 -0.09 -3.65
C TYR A 83 -7.94 -1.55 -4.10
N ARG A 84 -6.84 -2.30 -3.99
CA ARG A 84 -6.79 -3.72 -4.40
C ARG A 84 -7.61 -4.62 -3.50
N LEU A 85 -7.68 -4.31 -2.21
CA LEU A 85 -8.47 -5.09 -1.27
C LEU A 85 -9.97 -5.05 -1.60
N LEU A 86 -10.45 -3.99 -2.28
CA LEU A 86 -11.83 -3.93 -2.79
C LEU A 86 -12.17 -5.06 -3.76
N PHE A 87 -11.16 -5.70 -4.38
CA PHE A 87 -11.36 -6.80 -5.32
C PHE A 87 -11.31 -8.18 -4.67
N VAL A 88 -10.98 -8.28 -3.39
CA VAL A 88 -10.92 -9.56 -2.67
C VAL A 88 -12.33 -10.14 -2.55
N ASP A 89 -12.50 -11.40 -2.94
CA ASP A 89 -13.73 -12.16 -2.74
C ASP A 89 -13.71 -12.77 -1.35
N ILE A 90 -14.41 -12.11 -0.44
CA ILE A 90 -14.34 -12.39 0.99
C ILE A 90 -15.25 -13.54 1.36
N GLU A 91 -16.31 -13.76 0.57
CA GLU A 91 -17.14 -14.94 0.65
C GLU A 91 -16.29 -16.19 0.37
N HIS A 92 -15.46 -16.13 -0.68
CA HIS A 92 -14.51 -17.19 -1.01
C HIS A 92 -13.44 -17.38 0.07
N VAL A 93 -12.92 -16.30 0.66
CA VAL A 93 -11.97 -16.36 1.77
C VAL A 93 -12.59 -17.09 2.97
N ALA A 94 -13.77 -16.65 3.42
CA ALA A 94 -14.47 -17.21 4.57
C ALA A 94 -14.86 -18.68 4.36
N HIS A 95 -15.34 -19.04 3.16
CA HIS A 95 -15.65 -20.42 2.81
C HIS A 95 -14.42 -21.33 2.80
N THR A 96 -13.33 -20.87 2.20
CA THR A 96 -12.09 -21.67 2.07
C THR A 96 -11.45 -21.95 3.44
N LEU A 97 -11.55 -20.98 4.36
CA LEU A 97 -11.04 -21.13 5.72
C LEU A 97 -11.96 -21.98 6.62
N SER A 98 -13.01 -22.59 6.06
CA SER A 98 -13.97 -23.44 6.78
C SER A 98 -14.62 -22.72 7.97
N LEU A 99 -14.79 -21.40 7.87
CA LEU A 99 -15.49 -20.58 8.86
C LEU A 99 -17.00 -20.50 8.59
N LYS A 100 -17.50 -21.28 7.62
CA LYS A 100 -18.90 -21.27 7.17
C LYS A 100 -19.91 -21.50 8.30
N ASP A 101 -19.54 -22.27 9.32
CA ASP A 101 -20.40 -22.55 10.47
C ASP A 101 -20.18 -21.57 11.63
N LEU A 102 -19.19 -20.68 11.51
CA LEU A 102 -18.75 -19.74 12.55
C LEU A 102 -18.99 -18.27 12.19
N ALA A 103 -19.23 -17.94 10.91
CA ALA A 103 -19.46 -16.58 10.45
C ALA A 103 -20.35 -16.50 9.20
N ASP A 104 -20.96 -15.33 8.98
CA ASP A 104 -21.67 -14.96 7.74
C ASP A 104 -20.65 -14.45 6.70
N PRO A 105 -20.52 -15.15 5.55
CA PRO A 105 -19.55 -14.82 4.51
C PRO A 105 -20.00 -13.64 3.61
N SER A 106 -21.22 -13.12 3.76
CA SER A 106 -21.77 -12.01 2.95
C SER A 106 -21.20 -10.62 3.28
N HIS A 107 -20.34 -10.53 4.30
CA HIS A 107 -19.80 -9.31 4.86
C HIS A 107 -18.28 -9.23 4.57
N GLY A 108 -17.83 -8.14 3.94
CA GLY A 108 -16.44 -7.93 3.51
C GLY A 108 -15.43 -7.63 4.63
N LEU A 109 -14.21 -7.26 4.22
CA LEU A 109 -13.08 -6.83 5.06
C LEU A 109 -13.31 -5.34 5.26
N PHE A 110 -14.19 -5.01 6.19
CA PHE A 110 -14.52 -3.63 6.47
C PHE A 110 -13.37 -2.94 7.20
N TYR A 111 -13.00 -1.76 6.72
CA TYR A 111 -12.29 -0.76 7.51
C TYR A 111 -13.29 0.30 7.98
N SER A 112 -14.43 -0.15 8.52
CA SER A 112 -15.45 0.71 9.11
C SER A 112 -15.42 0.51 10.62
N ASP A 113 -15.30 1.59 11.38
CA ASP A 113 -15.50 1.57 12.83
C ASP A 113 -16.96 1.27 13.21
N ASP A 114 -17.87 1.24 12.23
CA ASP A 114 -19.29 0.91 12.40
C ASP A 114 -19.60 -0.51 11.87
N PRO A 115 -19.89 -1.48 12.76
CA PRO A 115 -20.28 -2.84 12.40
C PRO A 115 -21.74 -2.96 11.91
N PHE A 116 -22.52 -1.88 11.91
CA PHE A 116 -23.93 -1.88 11.50
C PHE A 116 -24.17 -1.25 10.12
N ASP A 117 -23.14 -0.69 9.50
CA ASP A 117 -23.26 0.00 8.22
C ASP A 117 -23.08 -0.99 7.06
N HIS A 118 -24.17 -1.31 6.35
CA HIS A 118 -24.23 -2.25 5.22
C HIS A 118 -23.49 -1.73 3.96
N TYR A 119 -22.18 -1.54 4.05
CA TYR A 119 -21.31 -1.23 2.92
C TYR A 119 -20.97 -2.50 2.14
N THR A 120 -21.80 -2.88 1.19
CA THR A 120 -21.39 -3.92 0.22
C THR A 120 -20.19 -3.42 -0.59
N ILE A 121 -19.33 -4.34 -1.03
CA ILE A 121 -18.19 -4.05 -1.94
C ILE A 121 -18.65 -3.19 -3.12
N GLU A 122 -19.87 -3.46 -3.62
CA GLU A 122 -20.52 -2.70 -4.69
C GLU A 122 -20.70 -1.22 -4.36
N LYS A 123 -21.16 -0.87 -3.14
CA LYS A 123 -21.34 0.52 -2.70
C LYS A 123 -20.01 1.24 -2.43
N GLN A 124 -18.96 0.52 -2.03
CA GLN A 124 -17.62 1.11 -1.88
C GLN A 124 -16.99 1.41 -3.23
N LEU A 125 -17.17 0.53 -4.23
CA LEU A 125 -16.71 0.78 -5.60
C LEU A 125 -17.39 2.00 -6.23
N GLU A 126 -18.66 2.28 -5.90
CA GLU A 126 -19.38 3.48 -6.40
C GLU A 126 -18.83 4.81 -5.84
N LYS A 127 -18.27 4.82 -4.63
CA LYS A 127 -17.74 6.03 -3.97
C LYS A 127 -16.19 6.10 -3.93
N GLY A 128 -15.52 5.01 -4.28
CA GLY A 128 -14.06 4.88 -4.23
C GLY A 128 -13.36 5.39 -5.49
N PRO A 129 -12.01 5.36 -5.51
CA PRO A 129 -11.24 5.67 -6.72
C PRO A 129 -11.61 4.70 -7.84
N ALA A 130 -11.70 5.19 -9.09
CA ALA A 130 -12.14 4.36 -10.21
C ALA A 130 -11.05 3.37 -10.67
N ASN A 131 -9.78 3.70 -10.48
CA ASN A 131 -8.62 2.88 -10.86
C ASN A 131 -7.38 3.16 -9.97
N GLU A 132 -6.31 2.40 -10.16
CA GLU A 132 -5.05 2.56 -9.40
C GLU A 132 -4.42 3.96 -9.56
N THR A 133 -4.57 4.58 -10.74
CA THR A 133 -4.07 5.94 -10.98
C THR A 133 -4.83 6.96 -10.14
N ASP A 134 -6.15 6.83 -10.07
CA ASP A 134 -7.00 7.71 -9.28
C ASP A 134 -6.74 7.55 -7.79
N ALA A 135 -6.60 6.30 -7.32
CA ALA A 135 -6.26 5.99 -5.92
C ALA A 135 -4.92 6.67 -5.54
N PHE A 136 -3.91 6.46 -6.38
CA PHE A 136 -2.58 7.05 -6.19
C PHE A 136 -2.61 8.58 -6.18
N TRP A 137 -3.32 9.19 -7.13
CA TRP A 137 -3.39 10.64 -7.26
C TRP A 137 -4.19 11.31 -6.14
N GLN A 138 -5.30 10.69 -5.69
CA GLN A 138 -6.07 11.17 -4.54
C GLN A 138 -5.19 11.22 -3.28
N ALA A 139 -4.39 10.17 -3.03
CA ALA A 139 -3.48 10.13 -1.90
C ALA A 139 -2.36 11.19 -1.97
N ILE A 140 -1.81 11.45 -3.17
CA ILE A 140 -0.87 12.56 -3.38
C ILE A 140 -1.53 13.91 -3.06
N SER A 141 -2.74 14.12 -3.59
CA SER A 141 -3.47 15.40 -3.45
C SER A 141 -3.89 15.70 -2.01
N GLN A 142 -4.03 14.66 -1.17
CA GLN A 142 -4.38 14.78 0.24
C GLN A 142 -3.16 14.94 1.16
N SER A 143 -1.94 14.75 0.65
CA SER A 143 -0.69 14.86 1.42
C SER A 143 0.21 15.95 0.86
N VAL A 144 0.19 17.12 1.51
CA VAL A 144 1.00 18.29 1.14
C VAL A 144 2.50 17.94 1.10
N GLU A 145 2.98 17.14 2.05
CA GLU A 145 4.38 16.74 2.09
C GLU A 145 4.78 15.88 0.89
N LEU A 146 3.96 14.86 0.57
CA LEU A 146 4.18 13.98 -0.56
C LEU A 146 4.11 14.75 -1.88
N GLN A 147 3.11 15.64 -2.02
CA GLN A 147 2.98 16.50 -3.20
C GLN A 147 4.24 17.36 -3.39
N ASN A 148 4.74 18.00 -2.34
CA ASN A 148 5.96 18.82 -2.39
C ASN A 148 7.20 18.00 -2.77
N ARG A 149 7.34 16.77 -2.26
CA ARG A 149 8.43 15.86 -2.66
C ARG A 149 8.37 15.52 -4.13
N LEU A 150 7.21 15.09 -4.62
CA LEU A 150 7.02 14.73 -6.02
C LEU A 150 7.14 15.93 -6.96
N HIS A 151 6.71 17.12 -6.53
CA HIS A 151 6.88 18.34 -7.30
C HIS A 151 8.37 18.72 -7.47
N ARG A 152 9.18 18.63 -6.41
CA ARG A 152 10.65 18.82 -6.52
C ARG A 152 11.31 17.83 -7.48
N LEU A 153 10.85 16.58 -7.50
CA LEU A 153 11.30 15.62 -8.52
C LEU A 153 10.92 16.07 -9.93
N SER A 154 9.71 16.64 -10.08
CA SER A 154 9.18 17.07 -11.37
C SER A 154 9.96 18.20 -12.05
N GLU A 155 10.60 19.07 -11.26
CA GLU A 155 11.43 20.18 -11.76
C GLU A 155 12.57 19.68 -12.67
N THR A 156 13.04 18.45 -12.44
CA THR A 156 14.16 17.86 -13.18
C THR A 156 13.76 17.26 -14.52
N TRP A 157 12.46 17.14 -14.79
CA TRP A 157 11.95 16.54 -16.03
C TRP A 157 11.87 17.55 -17.18
N GLN A 158 12.17 18.84 -16.94
CA GLN A 158 12.14 19.89 -17.97
C GLN A 158 10.81 19.93 -18.74
N ASN A 159 9.68 19.83 -18.04
CA ASN A 159 8.31 19.76 -18.60
C ASN A 159 8.05 18.56 -19.54
N ARG A 160 8.89 17.51 -19.50
CA ARG A 160 8.71 16.31 -20.32
C ARG A 160 7.93 15.24 -19.56
N VAL A 161 6.62 15.16 -19.80
CA VAL A 161 5.72 14.16 -19.18
C VAL A 161 6.23 12.73 -19.36
N CYS A 162 6.64 12.35 -20.58
CA CYS A 162 7.13 11.01 -20.89
C CYS A 162 8.46 10.67 -20.17
N GLN A 163 9.25 11.67 -19.75
CA GLN A 163 10.45 11.50 -18.92
C GLN A 163 10.05 11.34 -17.45
N GLY A 164 9.15 12.19 -16.96
CA GLY A 164 8.62 12.08 -15.61
C GLY A 164 7.90 10.76 -15.34
N ALA A 165 7.09 10.29 -16.28
CA ALA A 165 6.39 9.01 -16.16
C ALA A 165 7.36 7.83 -15.94
N ARG A 166 8.44 7.77 -16.73
CA ARG A 166 9.47 6.73 -16.57
C ARG A 166 10.25 6.89 -15.27
N ALA A 167 10.60 8.14 -14.92
CA ALA A 167 11.28 8.44 -13.67
C ALA A 167 10.48 7.94 -12.45
N LEU A 168 9.19 8.28 -12.39
CA LEU A 168 8.29 7.87 -11.31
C LEU A 168 8.13 6.35 -11.27
N GLN A 169 7.91 5.72 -12.43
CA GLN A 169 7.79 4.26 -12.50
C GLN A 169 9.06 3.57 -11.96
N THR A 170 10.23 3.97 -12.46
CA THR A 170 11.53 3.43 -12.01
C THR A 170 11.74 3.68 -10.52
N PHE A 171 11.40 4.88 -10.04
CA PHE A 171 11.53 5.25 -8.63
C PHE A 171 10.68 4.36 -7.73
N PHE A 172 9.36 4.29 -7.94
CA PHE A 172 8.47 3.56 -7.04
C PHE A 172 8.72 2.05 -7.06
N LEU A 173 9.06 1.47 -8.22
CA LEU A 173 9.44 0.06 -8.30
C LEU A 173 10.76 -0.21 -7.57
N SER A 174 11.75 0.67 -7.70
CA SER A 174 13.03 0.53 -6.98
C SER A 174 12.87 0.77 -5.48
N TYR A 175 12.05 1.76 -5.10
CA TYR A 175 11.77 2.12 -3.72
C TYR A 175 11.17 0.94 -2.96
N LEU A 176 10.20 0.24 -3.56
CA LEU A 176 9.59 -0.95 -2.96
C LEU A 176 10.63 -2.05 -2.65
N CYS A 177 11.65 -2.21 -3.50
CA CYS A 177 12.70 -3.21 -3.32
C CYS A 177 13.76 -2.78 -2.29
N LEU A 178 13.99 -1.48 -2.13
CA LEU A 178 15.10 -0.94 -1.33
C LEU A 178 14.69 -0.51 0.08
N ALA A 179 13.49 0.04 0.24
CA ALA A 179 13.03 0.55 1.52
C ALA A 179 12.72 -0.60 2.49
N ARG A 180 13.39 -0.56 3.64
CA ARG A 180 13.36 -1.62 4.66
C ARG A 180 11.96 -1.96 5.17
N PRO A 181 11.01 -1.00 5.34
CA PRO A 181 9.65 -1.34 5.77
C PRO A 181 8.96 -2.33 4.82
N TYR A 182 9.17 -2.21 3.51
CA TYR A 182 8.52 -3.06 2.51
C TYR A 182 9.21 -4.41 2.31
N GLN A 183 10.51 -4.50 2.59
CA GLN A 183 11.23 -5.77 2.60
C GLN A 183 10.71 -6.73 3.68
N ASN A 184 10.24 -6.18 4.80
CA ASN A 184 9.67 -6.94 5.92
C ASN A 184 8.14 -7.01 5.90
N ALA A 185 7.49 -6.36 4.92
CA ALA A 185 6.04 -6.41 4.80
C ALA A 185 5.58 -7.84 4.43
N PRO A 186 4.38 -8.26 4.87
CA PRO A 186 3.81 -9.53 4.44
C PRO A 186 3.76 -9.64 2.92
N PHE A 187 4.02 -10.84 2.38
CA PHE A 187 4.16 -11.02 0.95
C PHE A 187 2.93 -10.52 0.17
N PHE A 188 1.71 -10.71 0.68
CA PHE A 188 0.50 -10.25 -0.01
C PHE A 188 0.51 -8.73 -0.22
N VAL A 189 0.97 -7.94 0.77
CA VAL A 189 1.09 -6.48 0.65
C VAL A 189 2.05 -6.13 -0.48
N ARG A 190 3.20 -6.79 -0.51
CA ARG A 190 4.24 -6.53 -1.51
C ARG A 190 3.79 -6.88 -2.92
N GLU A 191 3.11 -8.02 -3.09
CA GLU A 191 2.57 -8.44 -4.38
C GLU A 191 1.43 -7.54 -4.86
N LEU A 192 0.52 -7.12 -3.95
CA LEU A 192 -0.52 -6.13 -4.29
C LEU A 192 0.09 -4.79 -4.73
N LEU A 193 1.16 -4.33 -4.07
CA LEU A 193 1.88 -3.13 -4.47
C LEU A 193 2.51 -3.27 -5.85
N LEU A 194 3.21 -4.36 -6.13
CA LEU A 194 3.80 -4.63 -7.45
C LEU A 194 2.73 -4.61 -8.55
N MET A 195 1.64 -5.36 -8.34
CA MET A 195 0.51 -5.41 -9.26
C MET A 195 -0.12 -4.03 -9.50
N SER A 196 -0.24 -3.20 -8.46
CA SER A 196 -0.80 -1.86 -8.59
C SER A 196 0.15 -0.89 -9.30
N LEU A 197 1.43 -0.86 -8.94
CA LEU A 197 2.43 0.02 -9.55
C LEU A 197 2.62 -0.24 -11.05
N GLU A 198 2.40 -1.48 -11.50
CA GLU A 198 2.39 -1.82 -12.93
C GLU A 198 1.18 -1.27 -13.70
N ARG A 199 0.06 -1.01 -13.00
CA ARG A 199 -1.21 -0.53 -13.58
C ARG A 199 -1.43 0.96 -13.42
N VAL A 200 -0.69 1.64 -12.54
CA VAL A 200 -0.70 3.10 -12.46
C VAL A 200 -0.31 3.70 -13.82
N ASN A 201 -1.14 4.61 -14.32
CA ASN A 201 -0.81 5.40 -15.50
C ASN A 201 0.16 6.52 -15.10
N TRP A 202 1.46 6.21 -15.12
CA TRP A 202 2.52 7.14 -14.78
C TRP A 202 2.56 8.42 -15.64
N HIS A 203 2.01 8.38 -16.86
CA HIS A 203 1.89 9.59 -17.69
C HIS A 203 0.85 10.55 -17.13
N ALA A 204 -0.29 10.04 -16.67
CA ALA A 204 -1.30 10.86 -16.01
C ALA A 204 -0.76 11.48 -14.71
N ILE A 205 -0.05 10.68 -13.89
CA ILE A 205 0.59 11.19 -12.67
C ILE A 205 1.62 12.28 -12.99
N ALA A 206 2.51 12.05 -13.96
CA ALA A 206 3.52 13.03 -14.35
C ALA A 206 2.90 14.31 -14.94
N ALA A 207 1.85 14.19 -15.75
CA ALA A 207 1.12 15.32 -16.31
C ALA A 207 0.46 16.16 -15.21
N ASN A 208 -0.19 15.50 -14.25
CA ASN A 208 -0.78 16.17 -13.09
C ASN A 208 0.27 16.90 -12.23
N LEU A 209 1.44 16.30 -12.00
CA LEU A 209 2.53 16.94 -11.25
C LEU A 209 3.13 18.15 -11.97
N LEU A 210 3.15 18.12 -13.31
CA LEU A 210 3.61 19.22 -14.17
C LEU A 210 2.52 20.25 -14.48
N LEU A 211 1.27 20.02 -14.05
CA LEU A 211 0.10 20.84 -14.35
C LEU A 211 -0.15 21.02 -15.87
N VAL A 212 0.04 19.94 -16.64
CA VAL A 212 -0.19 19.91 -18.09
C VAL A 212 -1.15 18.79 -18.46
N GLU A 213 -1.74 18.87 -19.65
CA GLU A 213 -2.56 17.76 -20.17
C GLU A 213 -1.69 16.55 -20.52
N PRO A 214 -2.15 15.31 -20.23
CA PRO A 214 -1.41 14.11 -20.59
C PRO A 214 -1.31 14.01 -22.13
N PRO A 215 -0.10 14.01 -22.70
CA PRO A 215 0.05 13.86 -24.14
C PRO A 215 -0.40 12.46 -24.59
N PRO A 216 -0.82 12.26 -25.85
CA PRO A 216 -1.18 10.95 -26.41
C PRO A 216 0.04 10.01 -26.62
N CYS A 217 1.08 10.16 -25.80
CA CYS A 217 2.37 9.49 -25.87
C CYS A 217 2.26 8.05 -25.35
N THR A 218 2.65 7.08 -26.18
CA THR A 218 2.86 5.66 -25.83
C THR A 218 4.35 5.35 -25.71
N CYS A 219 5.14 6.25 -25.11
CA CYS A 219 6.58 6.06 -25.12
C CYS A 219 6.95 4.70 -24.51
N ALA A 220 7.75 3.94 -25.27
CA ALA A 220 8.05 2.56 -24.93
C ALA A 220 8.72 2.48 -23.56
N ARG A 221 8.29 1.50 -22.75
CA ARG A 221 8.80 1.16 -21.40
C ARG A 221 10.33 0.93 -21.33
N LEU A 222 11.07 1.00 -22.44
CA LEU A 222 12.44 0.51 -22.60
C LEU A 222 13.48 1.56 -23.04
N LYS A 223 13.15 2.85 -23.15
CA LYS A 223 14.20 3.86 -23.33
C LYS A 223 14.91 4.10 -21.99
N LYS A 224 16.21 3.77 -21.95
CA LYS A 224 17.12 4.09 -20.84
C LYS A 224 16.90 5.55 -20.42
N ASP A 225 16.62 5.75 -19.13
CA ASP A 225 16.40 7.09 -18.59
C ASP A 225 17.67 7.94 -18.72
N ASP A 226 17.47 9.24 -18.84
CA ASP A 226 18.56 10.21 -18.80
C ASP A 226 19.34 10.05 -17.49
N SER A 227 20.67 10.03 -17.54
CA SER A 227 21.53 9.93 -16.36
C SER A 227 21.19 10.99 -15.31
N ALA A 228 20.78 12.19 -15.73
CA ALA A 228 20.37 13.25 -14.81
C ALA A 228 19.14 12.87 -13.97
N VAL A 229 18.16 12.18 -14.57
CA VAL A 229 16.98 11.67 -13.87
C VAL A 229 17.37 10.59 -12.88
N GLN A 230 18.24 9.65 -13.29
CA GLN A 230 18.70 8.58 -12.41
C GLN A 230 19.45 9.12 -11.18
N VAL A 231 20.29 10.15 -11.36
CA VAL A 231 20.98 10.83 -10.25
C VAL A 231 19.98 11.48 -9.30
N VAL A 232 18.95 12.15 -9.80
CA VAL A 232 17.92 12.78 -8.96
C VAL A 232 17.11 11.74 -8.18
N LEU A 233 16.70 10.66 -8.83
CA LEU A 233 16.02 9.56 -8.17
C LEU A 233 16.89 8.91 -7.09
N PHE A 234 18.18 8.71 -7.37
CA PHE A 234 19.13 8.20 -6.39
C PHE A 234 19.34 9.17 -5.21
N LYS A 235 19.40 10.48 -5.49
CA LYS A 235 19.49 11.52 -4.45
C LYS A 235 18.25 11.52 -3.55
N GLU A 236 17.05 11.31 -4.11
CA GLU A 236 15.83 11.20 -3.31
C GLU A 236 15.83 9.93 -2.46
N LEU A 237 16.27 8.78 -3.02
CA LEU A 237 16.47 7.57 -2.22
C LEU A 237 17.43 7.82 -1.05
N LEU A 238 18.57 8.49 -1.29
CA LEU A 238 19.51 8.87 -0.23
C LEU A 238 18.85 9.77 0.82
N ARG A 239 18.03 10.75 0.44
CA ARG A 239 17.29 11.58 1.40
C ARG A 239 16.35 10.74 2.25
N THR A 240 15.54 9.89 1.63
CA THR A 240 14.62 9.02 2.35
C THR A 240 15.36 8.09 3.32
N PHE A 241 16.48 7.48 2.90
CA PHE A 241 17.33 6.70 3.79
C PHE A 241 17.92 7.53 4.94
N GLY A 242 18.33 8.78 4.66
CA GLY A 242 18.79 9.71 5.69
C GLY A 242 17.71 10.03 6.72
N ASP A 243 16.50 10.34 6.25
CA ASP A 243 15.34 10.62 7.09
C ASP A 243 14.98 9.41 7.98
N GLU A 244 14.99 8.19 7.42
CA GLU A 244 14.80 6.94 8.16
C GLU A 244 15.86 6.73 9.24
N LEU A 245 17.15 6.93 8.90
CA LEU A 245 18.25 6.81 9.86
C LEU A 245 18.12 7.81 11.01
N ARG A 246 17.71 9.05 10.71
CA ARG A 246 17.47 10.09 11.71
C ARG A 246 16.36 9.69 12.67
N GLN A 247 15.22 9.24 12.16
CA GLN A 247 14.10 8.76 12.99
C GLN A 247 14.50 7.56 13.86
N VAL A 248 15.22 6.58 13.31
CA VAL A 248 15.66 5.40 14.06
C VAL A 248 16.69 5.78 15.15
N SER A 249 17.53 6.79 14.90
CA SER A 249 18.58 7.21 15.83
C SER A 249 18.04 7.62 17.21
N GLU A 250 16.83 8.17 17.27
CA GLU A 250 16.16 8.58 18.52
C GLU A 250 15.99 7.40 19.49
N ARG A 251 15.87 6.18 18.96
CA ARG A 251 15.61 4.96 19.72
C ARG A 251 16.87 4.16 20.01
N LEU A 252 18.02 4.56 19.48
CA LEU A 252 19.28 3.85 19.65
C LEU A 252 20.05 4.34 20.89
N PRO A 253 20.73 3.44 21.62
CA PRO A 253 21.70 3.83 22.64
C PRO A 253 22.99 4.36 22.00
N ASP A 254 23.78 5.10 22.77
CA ASP A 254 25.15 5.44 22.39
C ASP A 254 26.05 4.18 22.46
N PRO A 255 26.98 3.98 21.50
CA PRO A 255 27.42 4.88 20.44
C PRO A 255 26.63 4.77 19.12
N SER A 256 25.70 3.81 18.99
CA SER A 256 24.96 3.53 17.76
C SER A 256 24.14 4.72 17.26
N ARG A 257 23.59 5.51 18.19
CA ARG A 257 22.92 6.79 17.88
C ARG A 257 23.85 7.75 17.13
N GLY A 258 25.07 7.96 17.63
CA GLY A 258 26.06 8.84 17.00
C GLY A 258 26.44 8.39 15.58
N THR A 259 26.56 7.09 15.36
CA THR A 259 26.82 6.53 14.03
C THR A 259 25.63 6.73 13.09
N ALA A 260 24.40 6.48 13.55
CA ALA A 260 23.19 6.66 12.75
C ALA A 260 23.01 8.13 12.31
N LEU A 261 23.21 9.08 13.22
CA LEU A 261 23.17 10.52 12.90
C LEU A 261 24.24 10.92 11.88
N ARG A 262 25.47 10.43 12.03
CA ARG A 262 26.55 10.69 11.05
C ARG A 262 26.23 10.13 9.67
N LEU A 263 25.64 8.94 9.59
CA LEU A 263 25.20 8.34 8.33
C LEU A 263 24.05 9.13 7.70
N SER A 264 23.06 9.54 8.51
CA SER A 264 21.98 10.45 8.07
C SER A 264 22.55 11.73 7.46
N ASP A 265 23.48 12.39 8.14
CA ASP A 265 24.09 13.65 7.66
C ASP A 265 24.94 13.43 6.39
N SER A 266 25.47 12.22 6.21
CA SER A 266 26.24 11.85 5.00
C SER A 266 25.29 11.65 3.81
N CYS A 267 24.15 11.00 4.04
CA CYS A 267 23.07 10.87 3.05
C CYS A 267 22.52 12.23 2.63
N GLU A 268 22.25 13.12 3.59
CA GLU A 268 21.77 14.47 3.33
C GLU A 268 22.77 15.27 2.47
N ARG A 269 24.06 15.25 2.85
CA ARG A 269 25.13 15.90 2.08
C ARG A 269 25.28 15.32 0.67
N ALA A 270 25.25 14.00 0.53
CA ALA A 270 25.33 13.35 -0.78
C ALA A 270 24.12 13.67 -1.68
N SER A 271 22.95 13.92 -1.08
CA SER A 271 21.75 14.34 -1.83
C SER A 271 21.80 15.79 -2.33
N ILE A 272 22.57 16.65 -1.67
CA ILE A 272 22.67 18.09 -1.98
C ILE A 272 23.89 18.38 -2.88
N ALA A 273 24.92 17.53 -2.84
CA ALA A 273 26.18 17.78 -3.52
C ALA A 273 25.97 18.21 -4.99
N PRO A 274 26.50 19.38 -5.39
CA PRO A 274 26.43 19.82 -6.77
C PRO A 274 27.19 18.82 -7.64
N GLU A 275 26.63 18.53 -8.82
CA GLU A 275 27.39 17.83 -9.85
C GLU A 275 28.64 18.66 -10.12
N ALA A 276 29.80 18.15 -9.72
CA ALA A 276 31.06 18.81 -9.99
C ALA A 276 31.13 19.01 -11.51
N SER A 277 31.03 20.27 -11.94
CA SER A 277 31.06 20.70 -13.33
C SER A 277 32.20 19.99 -14.06
N ARG A 278 31.84 19.16 -15.03
CA ARG A 278 32.76 18.60 -16.03
C ARG A 278 32.30 19.04 -17.40
#